data_AF-A0A369R735-F1
#
_entry.id   AF-A0A369R735-F1
#
_cell.length_a   1.000
_cell.length_b   1.000
_cell.length_c   1.000
_cell.angle_alpha   90.00
_cell.angle_beta   90.00
_cell.angle_gamma   90.00
#
_symmetry.space_group_name_H-M   'P 1'
#
loop_
_entity.id
_entity.type
_entity.pdbx_description
1 polymer ?
#
loop_
_entity_poly.entity_id
_entity_poly.type
_entity_poly.pdbx_seq_one_letter_code
_entity_poly.pdbx_strand_id
1 'polypeptide(L)'
;MKTGSKAFERARKKAETILKDPEKTRKIVDSAINKASAVKTTSQFQEISEKFQALIRMIRSYISKEYREIPWQTIVLGITAIVYFVTPFDAIFDFIPLLGFADDVAILTAVFSSINHELDKFIEWENEQVAETDPEGISAVEADFEEVQEG
;
A
#
# COMPACT_ATOMS: atom_id res chain seq x y z
N MET A 1 32.79 8.26 25.56
CA MET A 1 31.69 8.25 24.57
C MET A 1 31.92 9.35 23.54
N LYS A 2 32.57 9.06 22.39
CA LYS A 2 32.69 10.01 21.25
C LYS A 2 32.90 9.21 19.95
N THR A 3 31.82 8.68 19.39
CA THR A 3 31.85 8.08 18.05
C THR A 3 30.77 8.75 17.20
N GLY A 4 30.88 10.06 17.01
CA GLY A 4 30.29 10.69 15.83
C GLY A 4 31.12 10.19 14.65
N SER A 5 30.55 9.35 13.78
CA SER A 5 31.30 8.72 12.71
C SER A 5 31.97 9.78 11.81
N LYS A 6 33.14 9.47 11.23
CA LYS A 6 33.82 10.35 10.25
C LYS A 6 32.88 10.80 9.12
N ALA A 7 31.83 10.04 8.83
CA ALA A 7 30.78 10.40 7.88
C ALA A 7 29.91 11.57 8.37
N PHE A 8 29.52 11.58 9.65
CA PHE A 8 28.76 12.67 10.26
C PHE A 8 29.54 13.99 10.25
N GLU A 9 30.83 13.96 10.59
CA GLU A 9 31.67 15.17 10.56
C GLU A 9 31.85 15.73 9.14
N ARG A 10 32.01 14.85 8.14
CA ARG A 10 32.06 15.27 6.72
C ARG A 10 30.73 15.85 6.26
N ALA A 11 29.61 15.26 6.65
CA ALA A 11 28.26 15.76 6.35
C ALA A 11 28.05 17.16 6.97
N ARG A 12 28.43 17.33 8.24
CA ARG A 12 28.39 18.62 8.94
C ARG A 12 29.23 19.70 8.24
N LYS A 13 30.50 19.40 7.93
CA LYS A 13 31.39 20.37 7.26
C LYS A 13 30.88 20.79 5.88
N LYS A 14 30.27 19.86 5.13
CA LYS A 14 29.65 20.13 3.83
C LYS A 14 28.40 21.01 3.99
N ALA A 15 27.57 20.74 4.99
CA ALA A 15 26.42 21.59 5.32
C ALA A 15 26.84 23.02 5.71
N GLU A 16 27.86 23.17 6.56
CA GLU A 16 28.41 24.49 6.94
C GLU A 16 28.95 25.26 5.73
N THR A 17 29.54 24.57 4.74
CA THR A 17 30.01 25.21 3.50
C THR A 17 28.85 25.64 2.60
N ILE A 18 27.78 24.85 2.53
CA ILE A 18 26.57 25.20 1.78
C ILE A 18 25.91 26.44 2.40
N LEU A 19 25.75 26.46 3.73
CA LEU A 19 25.09 27.56 4.45
C LEU A 19 25.83 28.90 4.37
N LYS A 20 27.14 28.89 4.09
CA LYS A 20 27.94 30.11 3.87
C LYS A 20 27.72 30.74 2.50
N ASP A 21 27.05 30.04 1.59
CA ASP A 21 26.74 30.48 0.24
C ASP A 21 25.20 30.62 0.09
N PRO A 22 24.68 31.86 0.15
CA PRO A 22 23.24 32.12 0.09
C PRO A 22 22.59 31.61 -1.20
N GLU A 23 23.27 31.71 -2.34
CA GLU A 23 22.72 31.28 -3.64
C GLU A 23 22.66 29.75 -3.71
N LYS A 24 23.72 29.07 -3.27
CA LYS A 24 23.77 27.61 -3.25
C LYS A 24 22.76 27.02 -2.26
N THR A 25 22.59 27.66 -1.11
CA THR A 25 21.58 27.29 -0.12
C THR A 25 20.19 27.40 -0.72
N ARG A 26 19.87 28.55 -1.33
CA ARG A 26 18.58 28.78 -1.98
C ARG A 26 18.30 27.75 -3.07
N LYS A 27 19.27 27.47 -3.95
CA LYS A 27 19.13 26.48 -5.02
C LYS A 27 18.82 25.07 -4.51
N ILE A 28 19.45 24.66 -3.40
CA ILE A 28 19.20 23.34 -2.78
C ILE A 28 17.80 23.28 -2.18
N VAL A 29 17.38 24.34 -1.48
CA VAL A 29 16.04 24.45 -0.90
C VAL A 29 14.97 24.46 -2.01
N ASP A 30 15.13 25.29 -3.03
CA ASP A 30 14.20 25.35 -4.17
C ASP A 30 14.13 24.02 -4.92
N SER A 31 15.26 23.33 -5.09
CA SER A 31 15.28 21.99 -5.69
C SER A 31 14.58 20.94 -4.82
N ALA A 32 14.72 21.04 -3.50
CA ALA A 32 14.05 20.15 -2.56
C ALA A 32 12.54 20.40 -2.53
N ILE A 33 12.10 21.66 -2.55
CA ILE A 33 10.68 22.04 -2.64
C ILE A 33 10.10 21.57 -3.98
N ASN A 34 10.76 21.84 -5.09
CA ASN A 34 10.28 21.41 -6.41
C ASN A 34 10.22 19.89 -6.52
N LYS A 35 11.19 19.15 -5.94
CA LYS A 35 11.12 17.69 -5.87
C LYS A 35 10.00 17.22 -4.96
N ALA A 36 9.84 17.79 -3.76
CA ALA A 36 8.78 17.39 -2.83
C ALA A 36 7.37 17.66 -3.40
N SER A 37 7.19 18.77 -4.14
CA SER A 37 5.93 19.11 -4.81
C SER A 37 5.70 18.31 -6.10
N ALA A 38 6.77 17.88 -6.79
CA ALA A 38 6.68 17.03 -7.98
C ALA A 38 6.55 15.53 -7.64
N VAL A 39 7.04 15.11 -6.47
CA VAL A 39 6.66 13.82 -5.89
C VAL A 39 5.18 13.93 -5.59
N LYS A 40 4.38 13.27 -6.42
CA LYS A 40 2.94 13.10 -6.29
C LYS A 40 2.61 12.24 -5.06
N THR A 41 3.06 12.66 -3.88
CA THR A 41 2.93 11.94 -2.61
C THR A 41 1.49 11.67 -2.24
N THR A 42 0.51 12.41 -2.77
CA THR A 42 -0.90 12.05 -2.62
C THR A 42 -1.31 10.94 -3.57
N SER A 43 -1.11 11.09 -4.89
CA SER A 43 -1.66 10.11 -5.85
C SER A 43 -0.91 8.77 -5.83
N GLN A 44 0.42 8.78 -5.71
CA GLN A 44 1.20 7.53 -5.73
C GLN A 44 1.07 6.76 -4.41
N PHE A 45 1.04 7.47 -3.28
CA PHE A 45 0.77 6.83 -1.99
C PHE A 45 -0.66 6.28 -1.94
N GLN A 46 -1.62 7.02 -2.50
CA GLN A 46 -3.00 6.57 -2.57
C GLN A 46 -3.16 5.32 -3.44
N GLU A 47 -2.53 5.28 -4.62
CA GLU A 47 -2.52 4.08 -5.47
C GLU A 47 -1.89 2.87 -4.73
N ILE A 48 -0.78 3.07 -4.02
CA ILE A 48 -0.14 2.01 -3.23
C ILE A 48 -1.05 1.55 -2.09
N SER A 49 -1.70 2.48 -1.39
CA SER A 49 -2.64 2.18 -0.31
C SER A 49 -3.85 1.39 -0.81
N GLU A 50 -4.43 1.78 -1.94
CA GLU A 50 -5.54 1.09 -2.59
C GLU A 50 -5.15 -0.33 -3.00
N LYS A 51 -3.98 -0.51 -3.62
CA LYS A 51 -3.42 -1.83 -3.97
C LYS A 51 -3.17 -2.69 -2.74
N PHE A 52 -2.67 -2.10 -1.65
CA PHE A 52 -2.46 -2.82 -0.40
C PHE A 52 -3.79 -3.25 0.25
N GLN A 53 -4.82 -2.41 0.22
CA GLN A 53 -6.14 -2.78 0.70
C GLN A 53 -6.74 -3.91 -0.15
N ALA A 54 -6.60 -3.85 -1.48
CA ALA A 54 -7.02 -4.92 -2.38
C ALA A 54 -6.30 -6.25 -2.07
N LEU A 55 -4.98 -6.20 -1.80
CA LEU A 55 -4.20 -7.37 -1.39
C LEU A 55 -4.75 -8.04 -0.13
N ILE A 56 -5.12 -7.25 0.88
CA ILE A 56 -5.73 -7.76 2.11
C ILE A 56 -7.07 -8.44 1.82
N ARG A 57 -7.93 -7.82 1.01
CA ARG A 57 -9.24 -8.39 0.63
C ARG A 57 -9.07 -9.68 -0.17
N MET A 58 -8.15 -9.71 -1.13
CA MET A 58 -7.81 -10.89 -1.92
C MET A 58 -7.40 -12.08 -1.04
N ILE A 59 -6.52 -11.85 -0.05
CA ILE A 59 -6.09 -12.91 0.87
C ILE A 59 -7.25 -13.37 1.77
N ARG A 60 -8.12 -12.46 2.21
CA ARG A 60 -9.32 -12.83 2.98
C ARG A 60 -10.27 -13.69 2.15
N SER A 61 -10.59 -13.31 0.91
CA SER A 61 -11.44 -14.10 0.02
C SER A 61 -10.84 -15.45 -0.33
N TYR A 62 -9.51 -15.54 -0.43
CA TYR A 62 -8.81 -16.83 -0.56
C TYR A 62 -8.99 -17.73 0.67
N ILE A 63 -8.81 -17.20 1.88
CA ILE A 63 -8.98 -17.94 3.14
C ILE A 63 -10.45 -18.37 3.32
N SER A 64 -11.40 -17.48 2.99
CA SER A 64 -12.85 -17.76 3.01
C SER A 64 -13.29 -18.73 1.91
N LYS A 65 -12.41 -19.08 0.97
CA LYS A 65 -12.66 -19.97 -0.17
C LYS A 65 -13.61 -19.41 -1.22
N GLU A 66 -13.84 -18.09 -1.20
CA GLU A 66 -14.69 -17.35 -2.15
C GLU A 66 -13.94 -17.09 -3.46
N TYR A 67 -12.62 -16.83 -3.37
CA TYR A 67 -11.77 -16.58 -4.52
C TYR A 67 -10.56 -17.54 -4.52
N ARG A 68 -10.55 -18.52 -5.42
CA ARG A 68 -9.48 -19.55 -5.49
C ARG A 68 -8.67 -19.55 -6.77
N GLU A 69 -9.05 -18.75 -7.76
CA GLU A 69 -8.36 -18.67 -9.04
C GLU A 69 -7.12 -17.77 -8.95
N ILE A 70 -6.22 -18.11 -8.03
CA ILE A 70 -5.01 -17.33 -7.73
C ILE A 70 -3.80 -18.27 -7.60
N PRO A 71 -2.65 -17.95 -8.23
CA PRO A 71 -1.43 -18.72 -8.05
C PRO A 71 -0.98 -18.75 -6.59
N TRP A 72 -0.56 -19.91 -6.11
CA TRP A 72 -0.06 -20.06 -4.74
C TRP A 72 1.11 -19.11 -4.44
N GLN A 73 1.99 -18.88 -5.43
CA GLN A 73 3.10 -17.95 -5.32
C GLN A 73 2.62 -16.52 -5.00
N THR A 74 1.50 -16.09 -5.59
CA THR A 74 0.90 -14.76 -5.34
C THR A 74 0.45 -14.64 -3.88
N ILE A 75 -0.15 -15.69 -3.31
CA ILE A 75 -0.56 -15.72 -1.91
C ILE A 75 0.66 -15.62 -0.98
N VAL A 76 1.72 -16.39 -1.25
CA VAL A 76 2.97 -16.36 -0.47
C VAL A 76 3.61 -14.97 -0.51
N LEU A 77 3.71 -14.37 -1.70
CA LEU A 77 4.25 -13.02 -1.88
C LEU A 77 3.39 -11.95 -1.20
N GLY A 78 2.07 -12.07 -1.30
CA GLY A 78 1.13 -11.16 -0.65
C GLY A 78 1.23 -11.19 0.88
N ILE A 79 1.28 -12.38 1.47
CA ILE A 79 1.49 -12.54 2.92
C ILE A 79 2.85 -11.96 3.34
N THR A 80 3.89 -12.19 2.53
CA THR A 80 5.23 -11.63 2.79
C THR A 80 5.20 -10.10 2.81
N ALA A 81 4.51 -9.46 1.86
CA ALA A 81 4.35 -8.01 1.83
C ALA A 81 3.56 -7.47 3.05
N ILE A 82 2.51 -8.16 3.48
CA ILE A 82 1.72 -7.76 4.67
C ILE A 82 2.57 -7.86 5.95
N VAL A 83 3.28 -8.98 6.15
CA VAL A 83 4.15 -9.17 7.32
C VAL A 83 5.23 -8.09 7.36
N TYR A 84 5.84 -7.80 6.20
CA TYR A 84 6.85 -6.74 6.08
C TYR A 84 6.29 -5.36 6.43
N PHE A 85 5.05 -5.05 6.04
CA PHE A 85 4.40 -3.77 6.35
C PHE A 85 4.11 -3.61 7.85
N VAL A 86 3.71 -4.69 8.54
CA VAL A 86 3.30 -4.63 9.96
C VAL A 86 4.50 -4.59 10.91
N THR A 87 5.54 -5.38 10.63
CA THR A 87 6.74 -5.47 11.48
C THR A 87 8.00 -5.38 10.61
N PRO A 88 8.46 -4.16 10.26
CA PRO A 88 9.65 -4.00 9.42
C PRO A 88 10.94 -4.55 10.05
N PHE A 89 10.98 -4.76 11.38
CA PHE A 89 12.19 -5.17 12.11
C PHE A 89 12.25 -6.67 12.48
N ASP A 90 11.13 -7.36 12.70
CA ASP A 90 11.16 -8.68 13.35
C ASP A 90 11.33 -9.88 12.39
N ALA A 91 10.95 -9.79 11.11
CA ALA A 91 10.99 -10.94 10.18
C ALA A 91 12.29 -11.04 9.36
N ILE A 92 13.02 -9.94 9.17
CA ILE A 92 14.24 -9.88 8.34
C ILE A 92 15.44 -10.45 9.10
N PHE A 93 15.56 -10.15 10.40
CA PHE A 93 16.69 -10.58 11.23
C PHE A 93 16.67 -12.09 11.53
N ASP A 94 15.50 -12.73 11.54
CA ASP A 94 15.37 -14.14 11.94
C ASP A 94 15.49 -15.14 10.79
N PHE A 95 15.28 -14.73 9.52
CA PHE A 95 15.26 -15.68 8.40
C PHE A 95 16.56 -15.75 7.57
N ILE A 96 17.37 -14.68 7.47
CA ILE A 96 18.52 -14.67 6.55
C ILE A 96 19.74 -13.90 7.12
N PRO A 97 20.74 -14.58 7.71
CA PRO A 97 21.94 -13.94 8.28
C PRO A 97 22.90 -13.30 7.27
N LEU A 98 22.57 -13.23 5.97
CA LEU A 98 23.47 -12.83 4.88
C LEU A 98 22.92 -11.77 3.90
N LEU A 99 21.65 -11.37 4.00
CA LEU A 99 21.08 -10.30 3.14
C LEU A 99 21.25 -8.94 3.81
N GLY A 100 22.48 -8.44 3.79
CA GLY A 100 22.73 -7.02 4.02
C GLY A 100 22.27 -6.20 2.81
N PHE A 101 21.44 -5.19 3.07
CA PHE A 101 21.14 -4.04 2.19
C PHE A 101 20.15 -4.24 1.04
N ALA A 102 18.95 -4.77 1.33
CA ALA A 102 17.81 -4.37 0.52
C ALA A 102 17.37 -2.96 0.93
N ASP A 103 17.29 -2.04 -0.03
CA ASP A 103 16.58 -0.78 0.17
C ASP A 103 15.10 -1.14 0.36
N ASP A 104 14.55 -0.85 1.53
CA ASP A 104 13.24 -1.33 2.03
C ASP A 104 12.08 -1.15 1.03
N VAL A 105 12.17 -0.10 0.22
CA VAL A 105 11.20 0.25 -0.82
C VAL A 105 11.31 -0.65 -2.06
N ALA A 106 12.50 -1.15 -2.39
CA ALA A 106 12.75 -1.94 -3.59
C ALA A 106 12.10 -3.33 -3.52
N ILE A 107 12.12 -3.97 -2.35
CA ILE A 107 11.45 -5.26 -2.14
C ILE A 107 9.94 -5.11 -2.29
N LEU A 108 9.33 -4.14 -1.59
CA LEU A 108 7.90 -3.87 -1.71
C LEU A 108 7.50 -3.58 -3.15
N THR A 109 8.27 -2.74 -3.84
CA THR A 109 8.03 -2.42 -5.26
C THR A 109 8.09 -3.66 -6.14
N ALA A 110 9.07 -4.55 -5.93
CA ALA A 110 9.21 -5.78 -6.70
C ALA A 110 8.04 -6.76 -6.43
N VAL A 111 7.62 -6.90 -5.17
CA VAL A 111 6.48 -7.75 -4.81
C VAL A 111 5.20 -7.23 -5.45
N PHE A 112 4.87 -5.95 -5.27
CA PHE A 112 3.67 -5.36 -5.91
C PHE A 112 3.71 -5.50 -7.43
N SER A 113 4.88 -5.29 -8.06
CA SER A 113 5.03 -5.48 -9.51
C SER A 113 4.76 -6.92 -9.94
N SER A 114 5.15 -7.91 -9.13
CA SER A 114 4.96 -9.33 -9.43
C SER A 114 3.53 -9.83 -9.27
N ILE A 115 2.72 -9.16 -8.43
CA ILE A 115 1.34 -9.57 -8.12
C ILE A 115 0.28 -8.65 -8.73
N ASN A 116 0.66 -7.55 -9.39
CA ASN A 116 -0.29 -6.54 -9.88
C ASN A 116 -1.34 -7.14 -10.82
N HIS A 117 -0.93 -8.04 -11.71
CA HIS A 117 -1.85 -8.73 -12.64
C HIS A 117 -2.93 -9.54 -11.91
N GLU A 118 -2.56 -10.20 -10.81
CA GLU A 118 -3.52 -10.99 -10.01
C GLU A 118 -4.39 -10.10 -9.13
N LEU A 119 -3.86 -8.96 -8.66
CA LEU A 119 -4.65 -7.93 -7.99
C LEU A 119 -5.72 -7.33 -8.92
N ASP A 120 -5.35 -7.04 -10.17
CA ASP A 120 -6.28 -6.47 -11.15
C ASP A 120 -7.45 -7.44 -11.42
N LYS A 121 -7.16 -8.73 -11.65
CA LYS A 121 -8.19 -9.79 -11.77
C LYS A 121 -9.07 -9.92 -10.53
N PHE A 122 -8.46 -9.84 -9.34
CA PHE A 122 -9.22 -9.91 -8.10
C PHE A 122 -10.18 -8.72 -7.97
N ILE A 123 -9.73 -7.51 -8.31
CA ILE A 123 -10.56 -6.30 -8.27
C ILE A 123 -11.71 -6.39 -9.29
N GLU A 124 -11.45 -6.92 -10.49
CA GLU A 124 -12.49 -7.18 -11.49
C GLU A 124 -13.56 -8.13 -10.94
N TRP A 125 -13.14 -9.29 -10.41
CA TRP A 125 -14.05 -10.26 -9.78
C TRP A 125 -14.82 -9.67 -8.58
N GLU A 126 -14.16 -8.89 -7.72
CA GLU A 126 -14.78 -8.25 -6.55
C GLU A 126 -15.89 -7.28 -6.98
N ASN A 127 -15.66 -6.52 -8.06
CA ASN A 127 -16.67 -5.61 -8.60
C ASN A 127 -17.86 -6.34 -9.23
N GLU A 128 -17.63 -7.48 -9.89
CA GLU A 128 -18.70 -8.34 -10.42
C GLU A 128 -19.61 -8.86 -9.30
N GLN A 129 -19.03 -9.34 -8.19
CA GLN A 129 -19.79 -9.81 -7.03
C GLN A 129 -20.67 -8.71 -6.42
N VAL A 130 -20.19 -7.46 -6.35
CA VAL A 130 -20.97 -6.32 -5.83
C VAL A 130 -22.13 -5.96 -6.77
N ALA A 131 -21.92 -6.03 -8.09
CA ALA A 131 -22.97 -5.78 -9.07
C ALA A 131 -24.07 -6.85 -9.05
N GLU A 132 -23.72 -8.11 -8.75
CA GLU A 132 -24.69 -9.20 -8.61
C GLU A 132 -25.50 -9.16 -7.30
N THR A 133 -25.04 -8.42 -6.29
CA THR A 133 -25.77 -8.31 -5.00
C THR A 133 -26.86 -7.23 -5.01
N ASP A 134 -27.04 -6.50 -6.12
CA ASP A 134 -28.14 -5.53 -6.31
C ASP A 134 -28.90 -5.70 -7.64
N PRO A 135 -29.74 -6.74 -7.78
CA PRO A 135 -30.82 -6.77 -8.75
C PRO A 135 -32.16 -6.67 -8.01
N GLU A 136 -32.76 -5.48 -8.00
CA GLU A 136 -34.17 -5.26 -7.68
C GLU A 136 -34.61 -5.39 -6.20
N GLY A 137 -34.75 -4.22 -5.57
CA GLY A 137 -36.05 -3.80 -5.03
C GLY A 137 -36.51 -4.47 -3.74
N ILE A 138 -36.48 -3.70 -2.65
CA ILE A 138 -37.51 -3.80 -1.62
C ILE A 138 -38.84 -3.56 -2.33
N SER A 139 -39.49 -4.64 -2.78
CA SER A 139 -40.93 -4.65 -3.04
C SER A 139 -41.55 -4.12 -1.77
N ALA A 140 -42.07 -2.90 -1.86
CA ALA A 140 -43.06 -2.42 -0.92
C ALA A 140 -44.07 -3.55 -0.79
N VAL A 141 -44.10 -4.15 0.40
CA VAL A 141 -45.18 -5.01 0.82
C VAL A 141 -46.43 -4.15 0.62
N GLU A 142 -47.19 -4.42 -0.43
CA GLU A 142 -48.57 -3.96 -0.54
C GLU A 142 -49.27 -4.55 0.69
N ALA A 143 -49.31 -3.73 1.75
CA ALA A 143 -50.15 -4.00 2.89
C ALA A 143 -51.57 -3.82 2.38
N ASP A 144 -52.20 -4.93 2.01
CA ASP A 144 -53.65 -5.04 1.84
C ASP A 144 -54.32 -4.57 3.15
N PHE A 145 -54.66 -3.29 3.19
CA PHE A 145 -55.61 -2.77 4.17
C PHE A 145 -56.99 -3.20 3.69
N GLU A 146 -57.44 -4.34 4.21
CA GLU A 146 -58.83 -4.76 4.11
C GLU A 146 -59.68 -3.71 4.83
N GLU A 147 -60.43 -2.93 4.06
CA GLU A 147 -61.38 -1.94 4.54
C GLU A 147 -62.52 -2.67 5.28
N VAL A 148 -62.45 -2.68 6.60
CA VAL A 148 -63.52 -3.22 7.44
C VAL A 148 -64.67 -2.21 7.43
N GLN A 149 -65.75 -2.52 6.70
CA GLN A 149 -67.01 -1.78 6.81
C GLN A 149 -67.56 -1.92 8.22
N GLU A 150 -67.62 -0.81 8.96
CA GLU A 150 -68.34 -0.71 10.23
C GLU A 150 -69.85 -0.85 9.97
N GLY A 151 -70.47 -1.80 10.65
CA GLY A 151 -71.92 -1.89 10.85
C GLY A 151 -72.31 -1.47 12.26
#